data_AF-A0A355TXC9-F1
#
_entry.id   AF-A0A355TXC9-F1
#
_cell.length_a   1.000
_cell.length_b   1.000
_cell.length_c   1.000
_cell.angle_alpha   90.00
_cell.angle_beta   90.00
_cell.angle_gamma   90.00
#
_symmetry.space_group_name_H-M   'P 1'
#
loop_
_entity.id
_entity.type
_entity.pdbx_description
1 polymer ?
#
loop_
_entity_poly.entity_id
_entity_poly.type
_entity_poly.pdbx_seq_one_letter_code
_entity_poly.pdbx_strand_id
1 'polypeptide(L)' 'ELANEEEDLTLLEEAQSEVEEVKSSLEKQRLQTLLTGEYDKNNAILTFHAGSGGTEAQDWAEML' A
#
# COMPACT_ATOMS: atom_id res chain seq x y z
N GLU A 1 13.59 18.32 16.17
CA GLU A 1 14.13 19.60 16.69
C GLU A 1 14.99 19.33 17.92
N LEU A 2 14.41 18.76 18.98
CA LEU A 2 15.14 18.33 20.19
C LEU A 2 16.40 17.47 19.92
N ALA A 3 16.29 16.44 19.07
CA ALA A 3 17.44 15.58 18.71
C ALA A 3 18.61 16.35 18.05
N ASN A 4 18.31 17.42 17.30
CA ASN A 4 19.33 18.27 16.68
C ASN A 4 19.93 19.26 17.68
N GLU A 5 19.15 19.73 18.65
CA GLU A 5 19.60 20.64 19.71
C GLU A 5 20.48 19.92 20.74
N GLU A 6 20.21 18.64 21.00
CA GLU A 6 20.94 17.81 21.98
C GLU A 6 22.06 16.96 21.34
N GLU A 7 22.26 17.04 20.02
CA GLU A 7 23.17 16.17 19.23
C GLU A 7 22.97 14.66 19.52
N ASP A 8 21.74 14.26 19.87
CA ASP A 8 21.40 12.90 20.25
C ASP A 8 20.81 12.11 19.08
N LEU A 9 21.63 11.22 18.53
CA LEU A 9 21.25 10.34 17.41
C LEU A 9 20.22 9.28 17.81
N THR A 10 20.13 8.90 19.09
CA THR A 10 19.15 7.90 19.53
C THR A 10 17.74 8.44 19.49
N LEU A 11 17.57 9.71 19.89
CA LEU A 11 16.30 10.43 19.83
C LEU A 11 15.84 10.63 18.37
N LEU A 12 16.79 10.74 17.43
CA LEU A 12 16.48 10.81 16.00
C LEU A 12 15.94 9.47 15.46
N GLU A 13 16.52 8.35 15.87
CA GLU A 13 16.05 7.01 15.46
C GLU A 13 14.64 6.72 16.00
N GLU A 14 14.37 7.07 17.27
CA GLU A 14 13.04 6.95 17.86
C GLU A 14 12.01 7.79 17.10
N ALA A 15 12.33 9.06 16.81
CA ALA A 15 11.46 9.95 16.05
C ALA A 15 11.18 9.43 14.62
N GLN A 16 12.17 8.79 13.96
CA GLN A 16 11.97 8.17 12.66
C GLN A 16 11.01 6.98 12.73
N SER A 17 11.14 6.15 13.76
CA SER A 17 10.22 5.02 13.99
C SER A 17 8.79 5.52 14.19
N GLU A 18 8.58 6.53 15.04
CA GLU A 18 7.27 7.13 15.27
C GLU A 18 6.66 7.71 14.00
N VAL A 19 7.46 8.39 13.16
CA VAL A 19 7.00 8.91 11.87
C VAL A 19 6.53 7.78 10.95
N GLU A 20 7.26 6.67 10.88
CA GLU A 20 6.86 5.55 10.03
C GLU A 20 5.60 4.85 10.56
N GLU A 21 5.41 4.76 11.87
CA GLU A 21 4.17 4.29 12.50
C GLU A 21 2.97 5.17 12.15
N VAL A 22 3.13 6.49 12.29
CA VAL A 22 2.08 7.45 11.94
C VAL A 22 1.73 7.35 10.46
N LYS A 23 2.74 7.24 9.59
CA LYS A 23 2.55 7.09 8.15
C LYS A 23 1.81 5.81 7.80
N SER A 24 2.16 4.69 8.43
CA SER A 24 1.45 3.41 8.26
C SER A 24 -0.01 3.50 8.70
N SER A 25 -0.27 4.12 9.86
CA SER A 25 -1.62 4.35 10.38
C SER A 25 -2.44 5.24 9.44
N LEU A 26 -1.83 6.30 8.92
CA LEU A 26 -2.46 7.22 7.97
C LEU A 26 -2.82 6.52 6.66
N GLU A 27 -1.95 5.68 6.10
CA GLU A 27 -2.25 4.91 4.90
C GLU A 27 -3.40 3.93 5.11
N LYS A 28 -3.47 3.30 6.29
CA LYS A 28 -4.60 2.43 6.66
C LYS A 28 -5.92 3.21 6.71
N GLN A 29 -5.91 4.40 7.33
CA GLN A 29 -7.09 5.26 7.38
C GLN A 29 -7.48 5.76 5.98
N ARG A 30 -6.51 6.14 5.16
CA ARG A 30 -6.74 6.54 3.76
C ARG A 30 -7.43 5.42 2.99
N LEU A 31 -6.97 4.18 3.11
CA LEU A 31 -7.61 3.03 2.48
C LEU A 31 -9.08 2.87 2.94
N GLN A 32 -9.36 3.04 4.24
CA GLN A 32 -10.73 2.99 4.77
C GLN A 32 -11.63 4.08 4.17
N THR A 33 -11.09 5.28 3.91
CA THR A 33 -11.87 6.35 3.26
C THR A 33 -12.16 6.07 1.78
N LEU A 34 -11.30 5.30 1.11
CA LEU A 34 -11.48 4.92 -0.29
C LEU A 34 -12.46 3.75 -0.44
N LEU A 35 -12.41 2.78 0.48
CA LEU A 35 -13.20 1.54 0.45
C LEU A 35 -14.53 1.67 1.21
N THR A 36 -15.39 2.60 0.77
CA THR A 36 -16.70 2.87 1.39
C THR A 36 -17.89 2.27 0.62
N GLY A 37 -17.63 1.51 -0.44
CA GLY A 37 -18.63 0.84 -1.25
C GLY A 37 -19.30 -0.32 -0.53
N GLU A 38 -20.52 -0.66 -0.96
CA GLU A 38 -21.36 -1.71 -0.37
C GLU A 38 -20.66 -3.08 -0.29
N TYR A 39 -19.82 -3.38 -1.30
CA TYR A 39 -19.19 -4.68 -1.48
C TYR A 39 -17.70 -4.70 -1.18
N ASP A 40 -17.09 -3.59 -0.73
CA ASP A 40 -15.64 -3.51 -0.54
C ASP A 40 -15.11 -4.43 0.57
N LYS A 41 -15.99 -4.87 1.47
CA LYS A 41 -15.71 -5.87 2.51
C LYS A 41 -15.67 -7.31 1.98
N ASN A 42 -16.12 -7.54 0.75
CA ASN A 42 -16.21 -8.87 0.17
C ASN A 42 -14.92 -9.22 -0.57
N ASN A 43 -14.61 -10.51 -0.67
CA ASN A 43 -13.54 -10.97 -1.54
C ASN A 43 -13.89 -10.66 -3.00
N ALA A 44 -12.92 -10.16 -3.75
CA ALA A 44 -13.06 -9.98 -5.19
C ALA A 44 -12.93 -11.33 -5.91
N ILE A 45 -13.76 -11.54 -6.93
CA ILE A 45 -13.60 -12.63 -7.90
C ILE A 45 -12.98 -12.00 -9.14
N LEU A 46 -11.74 -12.35 -9.44
CA LEU A 46 -11.04 -11.89 -10.64
C LEU A 46 -11.05 -13.00 -11.69
N THR A 47 -11.24 -12.62 -12.94
CA THR A 47 -11.17 -13.53 -14.09
C THR A 47 -10.44 -12.80 -15.21
N PHE A 48 -9.34 -13.38 -15.66
CA PHE A 48 -8.58 -12.87 -16.79
C PHE A 48 -9.06 -13.54 -18.07
N HIS A 49 -9.25 -12.73 -19.10
CA HIS A 49 -9.58 -13.20 -20.44
C HIS A 49 -8.52 -12.68 -21.41
N ALA A 50 -7.84 -13.61 -22.10
CA ALA A 50 -6.92 -13.24 -23.16
C ALA A 50 -7.66 -12.45 -24.24
N GLY A 51 -7.13 -11.26 -24.55
CA GLY A 51 -7.67 -10.42 -25.60
C GLY A 51 -7.32 -10.93 -27.01
N SER A 52 -7.59 -10.10 -28.01
CA SER A 52 -7.21 -10.39 -29.39
C SER A 52 -5.70 -10.30 -29.57
N GLY A 53 -5.01 -11.44 -29.57
CA GLY A 53 -3.57 -11.51 -29.90
C GLY A 53 -3.02 -12.93 -30.08
N GLY A 54 -3.90 -13.93 -30.14
CA GLY A 54 -3.50 -15.33 -30.25
C GLY A 54 -2.66 -15.75 -29.04
N THR A 55 -1.58 -16.51 -29.30
CA THR A 55 -0.71 -17.04 -28.25
C THR A 55 -0.06 -15.96 -27.39
N GLU A 56 0.39 -14.84 -27.98
CA GLU A 56 1.03 -13.77 -27.20
C GLU A 56 0.06 -13.15 -26.17
N ALA A 57 -1.21 -12.99 -26.54
CA ALA A 57 -2.23 -12.50 -25.61
C ALA A 57 -2.60 -13.54 -24.53
N GLN A 58 -2.43 -14.83 -24.83
CA GLN A 58 -2.60 -15.91 -23.85
C GLN A 58 -1.42 -15.93 -22.89
N ASP A 59 -0.19 -15.91 -23.40
CA ASP A 59 1.03 -15.86 -22.60
C ASP A 59 1.02 -14.64 -21.66
N TRP A 60 0.58 -13.48 -22.13
CA TRP A 60 0.44 -12.30 -21.29
C TRP A 60 -0.64 -12.44 -20.22
N ALA A 61 -1.78 -13.06 -20.55
CA ALA A 61 -2.83 -13.34 -19.57
C ALA A 61 -2.40 -14.37 -18.52
N GLU A 62 -1.48 -15.28 -18.86
CA GLU A 62 -0.88 -16.24 -17.91
C GLU A 62 0.16 -15.60 -16.97
N MET A 63 0.78 -14.48 -17.38
CA MET A 63 1.74 -13.75 -16.55
C MET A 63 1.10 -12.88 -15.47
N LEU A 64 -0.18 -12.53 -15.60
CA LEU A 64 -0.94 -11.68 -14.68
C LEU A 64 -1.63 -12.49 -13.56
#